data_AF-A0A367EX30-F1
#
_entry.id   AF-A0A367EX30-F1
#
_cell.length_a   1.000
_cell.length_b   1.000
_cell.length_c   1.000
_cell.angle_alpha   90.00
_cell.angle_beta   90.00
_cell.angle_gamma   90.00
#
_symmetry.space_group_name_H-M   'P 1'
#
loop_
_entity.id
_entity.type
_entity.pdbx_description
1 polymer ?
#
loop_
_entity_poly.entity_id
_entity_poly.type
_entity_poly.pdbx_seq_one_letter_code
_entity_poly.pdbx_strand_id
1 'polypeptide(L)'
;MRAVLTVPLRDEGGAVPEPGPGPARQAATDRSALVGVLVVYLHDDDPPDTATHAALGFLAKACALGLAHQAALRRADELQRALSSRIVIEQAKGMLAERRHSTPDEAFRTLRAYARSHRQALHQVARDLVEARLVGPPFGPWEPNS
;
A
#
# COMPACT_ATOMS: atom_id res chain seq x y z
N MET A 1 6.50 5.50 -43.86
CA MET A 1 6.44 6.38 -42.66
C MET A 1 5.73 5.63 -41.54
N ARG A 2 6.46 5.11 -40.53
CA ARG A 2 5.94 4.24 -39.45
C ARG A 2 4.67 4.77 -38.77
N ALA A 3 3.61 3.97 -38.70
CA ALA A 3 2.41 4.29 -37.95
C ALA A 3 2.58 4.02 -36.43
N VAL A 4 2.08 4.94 -35.59
CA VAL A 4 2.06 4.81 -34.13
C VAL A 4 0.61 4.81 -33.65
N LEU A 5 0.21 3.76 -32.93
CA LEU A 5 -1.12 3.64 -32.35
C LEU A 5 -1.04 3.72 -30.84
N THR A 6 -1.89 4.55 -30.25
CA THR A 6 -1.96 4.77 -28.79
C THR A 6 -3.29 4.29 -28.27
N VAL A 7 -3.28 3.26 -27.43
CA VAL A 7 -4.48 2.73 -26.79
C VAL A 7 -4.46 3.08 -25.30
N PRO A 8 -5.44 3.84 -24.78
CA PRO A 8 -5.52 4.10 -23.35
C PRO A 8 -5.79 2.80 -22.60
N LEU A 9 -5.02 2.54 -21.55
CA LEU A 9 -5.23 1.42 -20.63
C LEU A 9 -6.13 1.90 -19.50
N ARG A 10 -7.33 1.37 -19.49
CA ARG A 10 -8.42 1.81 -18.64
C ARG A 10 -8.78 0.68 -17.68
N ASP A 11 -8.80 0.99 -16.40
CA ASP A 11 -9.32 0.09 -15.40
C ASP A 11 -10.84 0.23 -15.40
N GLU A 12 -11.47 -0.76 -16.02
CA GLU A 12 -12.91 -0.99 -16.02
C GLU A 12 -13.41 -1.48 -14.65
N GLY A 13 -12.51 -1.53 -13.65
CA GLY A 13 -12.69 -1.85 -12.23
C GLY A 13 -14.12 -2.19 -11.85
N GLY A 14 -14.39 -3.50 -11.80
CA GLY A 14 -15.69 -4.08 -11.50
C GLY A 14 -16.38 -3.36 -10.36
N ALA A 15 -17.42 -2.60 -10.71
CA ALA A 15 -18.43 -2.21 -9.75
C ALA A 15 -18.99 -3.52 -9.16
N VAL A 16 -18.72 -3.77 -7.88
CA VAL A 16 -19.55 -4.72 -7.13
C VAL A 16 -20.96 -4.12 -7.16
N PRO A 17 -21.97 -4.78 -7.75
CA PRO A 17 -23.32 -4.24 -7.76
C PRO A 17 -23.86 -4.31 -6.32
N GLU A 18 -23.97 -3.16 -5.67
CA GLU A 18 -24.74 -2.99 -4.44
C GLU A 18 -26.22 -3.32 -4.75
N PRO A 19 -26.89 -4.21 -3.99
CA PRO A 19 -28.29 -4.53 -4.23
C PRO A 19 -29.22 -3.52 -3.52
N GLY A 20 -29.89 -2.64 -4.28
CA GLY A 20 -31.06 -1.87 -3.79
C GLY A 20 -31.35 -0.56 -4.55
N PRO A 21 -32.62 -0.16 -4.75
CA PRO A 21 -33.05 0.56 -5.96
C PRO A 21 -33.15 2.09 -5.84
N GLY A 22 -32.94 2.79 -6.97
CA GLY A 22 -33.31 4.21 -7.13
C GLY A 22 -32.87 4.81 -8.48
N PRO A 23 -33.79 5.30 -9.35
CA PRO A 23 -33.48 5.76 -10.71
C PRO A 23 -33.02 7.22 -10.73
N ALA A 24 -31.87 7.53 -10.09
CA ALA A 24 -31.37 8.92 -10.06
C ALA A 24 -29.84 9.08 -9.95
N ARG A 25 -29.04 8.02 -10.12
CA ARG A 25 -27.57 8.10 -9.95
C ARG A 25 -26.72 7.65 -11.14
N GLN A 26 -27.33 7.49 -12.31
CA GLN A 26 -26.68 6.91 -13.50
C GLN A 26 -25.69 7.85 -14.21
N ALA A 27 -25.57 9.12 -13.79
CA ALA A 27 -24.73 10.13 -14.42
C ALA A 27 -23.32 10.29 -13.80
N ALA A 28 -22.94 9.47 -12.80
CA ALA A 28 -21.64 9.63 -12.11
C ALA A 28 -20.74 8.37 -12.09
N THR A 29 -21.13 7.29 -12.80
CA THR A 29 -20.38 6.02 -12.84
C THR A 29 -19.82 5.75 -14.23
N ASP A 30 -19.06 6.70 -14.77
CA ASP A 30 -18.11 6.39 -15.84
C ASP A 30 -16.83 7.22 -15.65
N ARG A 31 -16.03 6.80 -14.68
CA ARG A 31 -14.61 7.16 -14.63
C ARG A 31 -13.83 5.87 -14.66
N SER A 32 -13.90 5.19 -15.79
CA SER A 32 -12.89 4.21 -16.17
C SER A 32 -11.51 4.85 -15.99
N ALA A 33 -10.82 4.49 -14.90
CA ALA A 33 -9.64 5.20 -14.44
C ALA A 33 -8.49 4.89 -15.41
N LEU A 34 -7.84 5.92 -15.95
CA LEU A 34 -6.66 5.72 -16.79
C LEU A 34 -5.54 5.14 -15.92
N VAL A 35 -5.15 3.90 -16.19
CA VAL A 35 -4.07 3.20 -15.49
C VAL A 35 -2.77 3.22 -16.28
N GLY A 36 -2.85 3.50 -17.58
CA GLY A 36 -1.67 3.66 -18.42
C GLY A 36 -2.01 3.88 -19.89
N VAL A 37 -1.00 3.73 -20.74
CA VAL A 37 -1.12 3.84 -22.19
C VAL A 37 -0.29 2.73 -22.83
N LEU A 38 -0.85 2.05 -23.82
CA LEU A 38 -0.15 1.12 -24.69
C LEU A 38 0.21 1.85 -25.98
N VAL A 39 1.52 2.01 -26.23
CA VAL A 39 2.05 2.59 -27.47
C VAL A 39 2.53 1.45 -28.35
N VAL A 40 1.96 1.33 -29.55
CA VAL A 40 2.32 0.30 -30.53
C VAL A 40 2.90 0.95 -31.77
N TYR A 41 4.06 0.44 -32.20
CA TYR A 41 4.72 0.83 -33.44
C TYR A 41 4.45 -0.23 -34.49
N LEU A 42 3.76 0.14 -35.56
CA LEU A 42 3.47 -0.76 -36.68
C LEU A 42 4.56 -0.61 -37.74
N HIS A 43 4.93 -1.72 -38.36
CA HIS A 43 6.00 -1.75 -39.36
C HIS A 43 5.51 -1.36 -40.76
N ASP A 44 4.21 -1.39 -40.98
CA ASP A 44 3.56 -1.04 -42.24
C ASP A 44 2.95 0.36 -42.20
N ASP A 45 2.81 0.95 -43.39
CA ASP A 45 2.22 2.30 -43.57
C ASP A 45 0.69 2.25 -43.67
N ASP A 46 0.11 1.07 -43.89
CA ASP A 46 -1.33 0.86 -43.97
C ASP A 46 -2.00 0.92 -42.58
N PRO A 47 -3.23 1.46 -42.48
CA PRO A 47 -4.03 1.38 -41.26
C PRO A 47 -4.23 -0.08 -40.85
N PRO A 48 -4.21 -0.39 -39.54
CA PRO A 48 -4.44 -1.76 -39.09
C PRO A 48 -5.81 -2.24 -39.55
N ASP A 49 -5.91 -3.50 -39.95
CA ASP A 49 -7.20 -4.09 -40.26
C ASP A 49 -8.05 -4.27 -38.99
N THR A 50 -9.31 -4.67 -39.16
CA THR A 50 -10.23 -4.88 -38.04
C THR A 50 -9.71 -5.93 -37.05
N ALA A 51 -9.04 -6.97 -37.56
CA ALA A 51 -8.48 -8.03 -36.73
C ALA A 51 -7.32 -7.52 -35.85
N THR A 52 -6.42 -6.72 -36.43
CA THR A 52 -5.32 -6.07 -35.70
C THR A 52 -5.86 -5.08 -34.67
N HIS A 53 -6.85 -4.24 -35.02
CA HIS A 53 -7.50 -3.36 -34.05
C HIS A 53 -8.13 -4.14 -32.88
N ALA A 54 -8.82 -5.24 -33.15
CA ALA A 54 -9.42 -6.09 -32.13
C ALA A 54 -8.35 -6.72 -31.22
N ALA A 55 -7.25 -7.22 -31.79
CA ALA A 55 -6.13 -7.77 -31.04
C ALA A 55 -5.47 -6.71 -30.13
N LEU A 56 -5.26 -5.50 -30.64
CA LEU A 56 -4.72 -4.38 -29.86
C LEU A 56 -5.65 -3.98 -28.70
N GLY A 57 -6.96 -3.98 -28.92
CA GLY A 57 -7.94 -3.75 -27.86
C GLY A 57 -7.91 -4.84 -26.78
N PHE A 58 -7.75 -6.11 -27.17
CA PHE A 58 -7.62 -7.21 -26.21
C PHE A 58 -6.32 -7.11 -25.40
N LEU A 59 -5.20 -6.84 -26.05
CA LEU A 59 -3.91 -6.61 -25.39
C LEU A 59 -3.98 -5.44 -24.42
N ALA A 60 -4.59 -4.33 -24.81
CA ALA A 60 -4.80 -3.19 -23.93
C ALA A 60 -5.60 -3.57 -22.67
N LYS A 61 -6.70 -4.31 -22.82
CA LYS A 61 -7.49 -4.80 -21.66
C LYS A 61 -6.66 -5.71 -20.75
N ALA A 62 -5.91 -6.65 -21.32
CA ALA A 62 -5.04 -7.53 -20.55
C ALA A 62 -3.95 -6.75 -19.79
N CYS A 63 -3.32 -5.76 -20.43
CA CYS A 63 -2.35 -4.88 -19.80
C CYS A 63 -2.98 -4.05 -18.67
N ALA A 64 -4.15 -3.46 -18.90
CA ALA A 64 -4.87 -2.68 -17.88
C ALA A 64 -5.18 -3.54 -16.65
N LEU A 65 -5.69 -4.76 -16.85
CA LEU A 65 -5.95 -5.73 -15.78
C LEU A 65 -4.67 -6.09 -15.01
N GLY A 66 -3.58 -6.37 -15.72
CA GLY A 66 -2.29 -6.67 -15.10
C GLY A 66 -1.75 -5.52 -14.22
N LEU A 67 -1.84 -4.28 -14.72
CA LEU A 67 -1.42 -3.10 -13.96
C LEU A 67 -2.29 -2.86 -12.73
N ALA A 68 -3.61 -2.99 -12.86
CA ALA A 68 -4.55 -2.87 -11.76
C ALA A 68 -4.29 -3.94 -10.68
N HIS A 69 -4.06 -5.20 -11.10
CA HIS A 69 -3.72 -6.30 -10.21
C HIS A 69 -2.41 -6.04 -9.45
N GLN A 70 -1.36 -5.60 -10.14
CA GLN A 70 -0.09 -5.24 -9.48
C GLN A 70 -0.26 -4.10 -8.48
N ALA A 71 -1.09 -3.10 -8.79
CA ALA A 71 -1.38 -2.01 -7.85
C ALA A 71 -2.13 -2.52 -6.61
N ALA A 72 -3.07 -3.45 -6.78
CA ALA A 72 -3.78 -4.09 -5.68
C ALA A 72 -2.82 -4.88 -4.77
N LEU A 73 -1.92 -5.69 -5.34
CA LEU A 73 -0.91 -6.44 -4.58
C LEU A 73 0.01 -5.50 -3.79
N ARG A 74 0.52 -4.43 -4.40
CA ARG A 74 1.35 -3.44 -3.69
C ARG A 74 0.63 -2.83 -2.49
N ARG A 75 -0.65 -2.47 -2.64
CA ARG A 75 -1.46 -1.93 -1.53
C ARG A 75 -1.66 -2.97 -0.44
N ALA A 76 -1.94 -4.23 -0.81
CA ALA A 76 -2.07 -5.31 0.16
C ALA A 76 -0.77 -5.49 0.97
N ASP A 77 0.39 -5.45 0.32
CA ASP A 77 1.70 -5.52 0.97
C ASP A 77 2.00 -4.33 1.88
N GLU A 78 1.60 -3.11 1.48
CA GLU A 78 1.72 -1.90 2.31
C GLU A 78 0.86 -2.00 3.57
N LEU A 79 -0.39 -2.43 3.42
CA LEU A 79 -1.31 -2.64 4.54
C LEU A 79 -0.80 -3.74 5.48
N GLN A 80 -0.34 -4.86 4.92
CA GLN A 80 0.21 -5.96 5.71
C GLN A 80 1.45 -5.50 6.50
N ARG A 81 2.36 -4.76 5.88
CA ARG A 81 3.51 -4.15 6.57
C ARG A 81 3.08 -3.22 7.70
N ALA A 82 2.07 -2.38 7.46
CA ALA A 82 1.53 -1.48 8.48
C ALA A 82 0.91 -2.25 9.66
N LEU A 83 0.13 -3.30 9.39
CA LEU A 83 -0.47 -4.16 10.41
C LEU A 83 0.58 -4.91 11.23
N SER A 84 1.57 -5.52 10.56
CA SER A 84 2.68 -6.20 11.25
C SER A 84 3.48 -5.24 12.12
N SER A 85 3.73 -4.01 11.66
CA SER A 85 4.40 -2.99 12.47
C SER A 85 3.57 -2.57 13.69
N ARG A 86 2.23 -2.49 13.56
CA ARG A 86 1.36 -2.10 14.67
C ARG A 86 1.39 -3.14 15.80
N ILE A 87 1.33 -4.43 15.46
CA ILE A 87 1.36 -5.51 16.46
C ILE A 87 2.62 -5.42 17.31
N VAL A 88 3.79 -5.30 16.68
CA VAL A 88 5.08 -5.25 17.40
C VAL A 88 5.21 -3.99 18.26
N ILE A 89 4.73 -2.84 17.79
CA ILE A 89 4.74 -1.60 18.57
C ILE A 89 3.82 -1.69 19.80
N GLU A 90 2.61 -2.25 19.63
CA GLU A 90 1.67 -2.43 20.74
C GLU A 90 2.19 -3.43 21.78
N GLN A 91 2.85 -4.52 21.35
CA GLN A 91 3.53 -5.45 22.24
C GLN A 91 4.66 -4.78 23.03
N ALA A 92 5.56 -4.06 22.34
CA ALA A 92 6.65 -3.34 22.97
C ALA A 92 6.14 -2.29 23.98
N LYS A 93 5.07 -1.57 23.63
CA LYS A 93 4.42 -0.60 24.51
C LYS A 93 3.86 -1.26 25.77
N GLY A 94 3.15 -2.39 25.63
CA GLY A 94 2.64 -3.16 26.76
C GLY A 94 3.73 -3.68 27.68
N MET A 95 4.78 -4.30 27.10
CA MET A 95 5.95 -4.79 27.85
C MET A 95 6.64 -3.66 28.62
N LEU A 96 6.84 -2.49 28.00
CA LEU A 96 7.52 -1.39 28.65
C LEU A 96 6.66 -0.73 29.74
N ALA A 97 5.35 -0.60 29.49
CA ALA A 97 4.39 -0.08 30.47
C ALA A 97 4.35 -0.95 31.73
N GLU A 98 4.33 -2.27 31.55
CA GLU A 98 4.35 -3.25 32.64
C GLU A 98 5.68 -3.20 33.42
N ARG A 99 6.82 -3.29 32.73
CA ARG A 99 8.16 -3.22 33.35
C ARG A 99 8.43 -1.95 34.15
N ARG A 100 7.83 -0.82 33.75
CA ARG A 100 8.07 0.49 34.37
C ARG A 100 6.90 0.98 35.23
N HIS A 101 5.86 0.17 35.40
CA HIS A 101 4.62 0.57 36.07
C HIS A 101 4.07 1.91 35.56
N SER A 102 4.16 2.13 34.25
CA SER A 102 3.77 3.38 33.59
C SER A 102 2.54 3.19 32.72
N THR A 103 1.95 4.29 32.27
CA THR A 103 0.87 4.22 31.28
C THR A 103 1.40 3.75 29.91
N PRO A 104 0.55 3.16 29.05
CA PRO A 104 0.90 2.87 27.66
C PRO A 104 1.37 4.11 26.89
N ASP A 105 0.82 5.29 27.18
CA ASP A 105 1.20 6.55 26.54
C ASP A 105 2.61 7.00 26.95
N GLU A 106 3.00 6.82 28.21
CA GLU A 106 4.38 7.07 28.68
C GLU A 106 5.38 6.10 28.06
N ALA A 107 5.03 4.81 27.96
CA ALA A 107 5.83 3.81 27.29
C ALA A 107 6.02 4.16 25.80
N PHE A 108 4.95 4.57 25.11
CA PHE A 108 5.03 4.97 23.71
C PHE A 108 5.88 6.24 23.50
N ARG A 109 5.75 7.23 24.39
CA ARG A 109 6.62 8.41 24.40
C ARG A 109 8.09 8.02 24.58
N THR A 110 8.38 7.08 25.47
CA THR A 110 9.74 6.57 25.71
C THR A 110 10.31 5.88 24.46
N LEU A 111 9.54 4.98 23.84
CA LEU A 111 9.94 4.31 22.59
C LEU A 111 10.22 5.32 21.47
N ARG A 112 9.36 6.32 21.30
CA ARG A 112 9.55 7.40 20.31
C ARG A 112 10.76 8.28 20.60
N ALA A 113 10.97 8.65 21.86
CA ALA A 113 12.11 9.45 22.26
C ALA A 113 13.42 8.73 21.96
N TYR A 114 13.52 7.45 22.34
CA TYR A 114 14.69 6.61 22.06
C TYR A 114 14.93 6.45 20.55
N ALA A 115 13.89 6.12 19.78
CA ALA A 115 13.99 5.97 18.32
C ALA A 115 14.52 7.25 17.65
N ARG A 116 14.04 8.42 18.08
CA ARG A 116 14.49 9.72 17.55
C ARG A 116 15.94 10.04 17.94
N SER A 117 16.32 9.85 19.20
CA SER A 117 17.69 10.14 19.65
C SER A 117 18.73 9.20 19.02
N HIS A 118 18.34 7.98 18.68
CA HIS A 118 19.21 6.98 18.06
C HIS A 118 19.10 6.92 16.53
N ARG A 119 18.26 7.78 15.91
CA ARG A 119 17.98 7.78 14.47
C ARG A 119 17.55 6.40 13.93
N GLN A 120 16.78 5.65 14.73
CA GLN A 120 16.25 4.34 14.37
C GLN A 120 14.75 4.43 14.04
N ALA A 121 14.28 3.53 13.18
CA ALA A 121 12.85 3.37 12.97
C ALA A 121 12.17 2.88 14.26
N LEU A 122 11.04 3.47 14.64
CA LEU A 122 10.29 3.08 15.84
C LEU A 122 9.93 1.58 15.84
N HIS A 123 9.58 1.03 14.67
CA HIS A 123 9.34 -0.39 14.52
C HIS A 123 10.56 -1.24 14.93
N GLN A 124 11.76 -0.81 14.55
CA GLN A 124 12.99 -1.54 14.88
C GLN A 124 13.27 -1.49 16.39
N VAL A 125 13.12 -0.31 17.02
CA VAL A 125 13.23 -0.19 18.48
C VAL A 125 12.22 -1.07 19.20
N ALA A 126 10.97 -1.08 18.74
CA ALA A 126 9.93 -1.96 19.29
C ALA A 126 10.29 -3.44 19.15
N ARG A 127 10.81 -3.85 17.98
CA ARG A 127 11.29 -5.21 17.74
C ARG A 127 12.45 -5.56 18.67
N ASP A 128 13.46 -4.69 18.78
CA ASP A 128 14.63 -4.93 19.62
C ASP A 128 14.25 -5.01 21.12
N LEU A 129 13.21 -4.29 21.54
CA LEU A 129 12.67 -4.43 22.90
C LEU A 129 11.96 -5.78 23.10
N VAL A 130 11.11 -6.19 22.15
CA VAL A 130 10.38 -7.48 22.19
C VAL A 130 11.35 -8.66 22.16
N GLU A 131 12.40 -8.57 21.35
CA GLU A 131 13.48 -9.57 21.23
C GLU A 131 14.50 -9.49 22.39
N ALA A 132 14.25 -8.64 23.40
CA ALA A 132 15.11 -8.42 24.56
C ALA A 132 16.56 -8.02 24.23
N ARG A 133 16.78 -7.36 23.09
CA ARG A 133 18.07 -6.76 22.71
C ARG A 133 18.30 -5.39 23.33
N LEU A 134 17.23 -4.75 23.80
CA LEU A 134 17.29 -3.50 24.56
C LEU A 134 17.17 -3.80 26.05
N VAL A 135 18.30 -3.71 26.76
CA VAL A 135 18.43 -3.98 28.19
C VAL A 135 19.13 -2.79 28.85
N GLY A 136 18.52 -2.19 29.86
CA GLY A 136 19.01 -0.97 30.52
C GLY A 136 18.18 0.29 30.20
N PRO A 137 18.46 1.45 30.83
CA PRO A 137 17.65 2.65 30.67
C PRO A 137 17.54 3.09 29.19
N PRO A 138 16.35 3.43 28.68
CA PRO A 138 15.08 3.60 29.40
C PRO A 138 14.16 2.37 29.42
N PHE A 139 14.67 1.17 29.10
CA PHE A 139 13.93 -0.09 28.95
C PHE A 139 14.08 -1.08 30.11
N GLY A 140 14.97 -0.77 31.05
CA GLY A 140 15.11 -1.50 32.32
C GLY A 140 13.92 -1.26 33.26
N PRO A 141 13.87 -1.97 34.39
CA PRO A 141 12.93 -1.69 35.48
C PRO A 141 12.98 -0.21 35.87
N TRP A 142 11.87 0.33 36.34
CA TRP A 142 11.84 1.72 36.81
C TRP A 142 12.83 1.90 37.97
N GLU A 143 13.84 2.76 37.78
CA GLU A 143 14.76 3.21 38.83
C GLU A 143 14.42 4.66 39.21
N PRO A 144 14.01 4.93 40.48
CA PRO A 144 13.46 6.22 40.88
C PRO A 144 14.36 7.46 40.80
N ASN A 145 15.64 7.39 40.40
CA ASN A 145 16.52 8.56 40.46
C ASN A 145 17.68 8.52 39.45
N SER A 146 17.63 9.34 38.41
CA SER A 146 18.74 9.78 37.55
C SER A 146 18.46 11.17 37.02
#